data_AF-A0A959US64-F1
#
_entry.id   AF-A0A959US64-F1
#
_cell.length_a   1.000
_cell.length_b   1.000
_cell.length_c   1.000
_cell.angle_alpha   90.00
_cell.angle_beta   90.00
_cell.angle_gamma   90.00
#
_symmetry.space_group_name_H-M   'P 1'
#
loop_
_entity.id
_entity.type
_entity.pdbx_description
1 polymer ?
#
loop_
_entity_poly.entity_id
_entity_poly.type
_entity_poly.pdbx_seq_one_letter_code
_entity_poly.pdbx_strand_id
1 'polypeptide(L)'
;MIQRFTSDPSHIDELTQTMQLSAEDPEHWTKEYTDPTSQEKWLLILVETDYHGGRHPILIKLPEPSQAELISIALHSSSKDEIATAAALLNYNERDLGFGFREELIKLLEERTIQPGFRWTEMKRWRIPTIIQECDLSDGVNRHPIMGKLDSEIDADYQYFQDIATRARTLINSATKG
;
A
#
# COMPACT_ATOMS: atom_id res chain seq x y z
N MET A 1 -11.64 6.08 14.25
CA MET A 1 -11.62 5.03 13.22
C MET A 1 -11.00 3.81 13.89
N ILE A 2 -11.59 2.61 13.73
CA ILE A 2 -11.01 1.38 14.30
C ILE A 2 -9.83 1.01 13.41
N GLN A 3 -8.63 0.83 13.98
CA GLN A 3 -7.43 0.49 13.22
C GLN A 3 -7.63 -0.85 12.53
N ARG A 4 -7.53 -0.90 11.20
CA ARG A 4 -7.80 -2.11 10.41
C ARG A 4 -6.56 -2.94 10.13
N PHE A 5 -5.39 -2.34 10.23
CA PHE A 5 -4.11 -3.02 10.10
C PHE A 5 -2.97 -2.18 10.68
N THR A 6 -1.84 -2.82 10.94
CA THR A 6 -0.63 -2.18 11.44
C THR A 6 0.61 -2.86 10.88
N SER A 7 1.64 -2.06 10.63
CA SER A 7 2.98 -2.53 10.27
C SER A 7 4.02 -2.24 11.36
N ASP A 8 3.64 -1.52 12.42
CA ASP A 8 4.49 -1.27 13.59
C ASP A 8 4.73 -2.57 14.37
N PRO A 9 5.99 -3.08 14.43
CA PRO A 9 6.30 -4.31 15.14
C PRO A 9 5.92 -4.28 16.62
N SER A 10 6.07 -3.14 17.30
CA SER A 10 5.76 -3.04 18.73
C SER A 10 4.25 -3.16 18.94
N HIS A 11 3.46 -2.54 18.07
CA HIS A 11 2.01 -2.63 18.13
C HIS A 11 1.48 -4.02 17.73
N ILE A 12 2.12 -4.68 16.76
CA ILE A 12 1.83 -6.08 16.42
C ILE A 12 2.09 -7.00 17.61
N ASP A 13 3.23 -6.84 18.28
CA ASP A 13 3.57 -7.63 19.47
C ASP A 13 2.55 -7.41 20.60
N GLU A 14 2.17 -6.16 20.88
CA GLU A 14 1.15 -5.84 21.89
C GLU A 14 -0.21 -6.48 21.57
N LEU A 15 -0.68 -6.37 20.33
CA LEU A 15 -1.96 -6.95 19.91
C LEU A 15 -1.93 -8.48 19.99
N THR A 16 -0.89 -9.10 19.42
CA THR A 16 -0.80 -10.56 19.32
C THR A 16 -0.59 -11.24 20.68
N GLN A 17 -0.01 -10.57 21.69
CA GLN A 17 0.08 -11.09 23.06
C GLN A 17 -1.28 -11.31 23.72
N THR A 18 -2.29 -10.53 23.33
CA THR A 18 -3.65 -10.60 23.90
C THR A 18 -4.60 -11.49 23.12
N MET A 19 -4.19 -11.91 21.92
CA MET A 19 -5.00 -12.73 21.01
C MET A 19 -4.60 -14.21 21.07
N GLN A 20 -5.51 -15.09 20.67
CA GLN A 20 -5.25 -16.51 20.55
C GLN A 20 -4.82 -16.86 19.12
N LEU A 21 -3.66 -17.51 18.95
CA LEU A 21 -3.28 -18.08 17.66
C LEU A 21 -4.29 -19.19 17.28
N SER A 22 -4.97 -19.01 16.15
CA SER A 22 -6.02 -19.92 15.66
C SER A 22 -5.58 -20.78 14.48
N ALA A 23 -4.64 -20.28 13.65
CA ALA A 23 -4.04 -21.05 12.56
C ALA A 23 -2.63 -20.53 12.24
N GLU A 24 -1.79 -21.37 11.64
CA GLU A 24 -0.46 -21.02 11.15
C GLU A 24 -0.22 -21.78 9.85
N ASP A 25 0.28 -21.06 8.84
CA ASP A 25 0.75 -21.63 7.58
C ASP A 25 2.25 -21.32 7.43
N PRO A 26 3.13 -22.27 7.79
CA PRO A 26 4.58 -22.09 7.69
C PRO A 26 5.09 -22.02 6.25
N GLU A 27 4.32 -22.47 5.26
CA GLU A 27 4.71 -22.44 3.85
C GLU A 27 4.57 -21.02 3.29
N HIS A 28 3.46 -20.35 3.62
CA HIS A 28 3.18 -18.98 3.22
C HIS A 28 3.58 -17.92 4.27
N TRP A 29 4.13 -18.37 5.40
CA TRP A 29 4.61 -17.55 6.52
C TRP A 29 3.51 -16.65 7.09
N THR A 30 2.30 -17.19 7.19
CA THR A 30 1.12 -16.49 7.72
C THR A 30 0.67 -17.06 9.05
N LYS A 31 0.09 -16.20 9.88
CA LYS A 31 -0.52 -16.59 11.17
C LYS A 31 -1.87 -15.94 11.33
N GLU A 32 -2.88 -16.71 11.71
CA GLU A 32 -4.18 -16.17 12.08
C GLU A 32 -4.33 -16.11 13.59
N TYR A 33 -4.80 -14.97 14.07
CA TYR A 33 -5.11 -14.69 15.46
C TYR A 33 -6.60 -14.42 15.61
N THR A 34 -7.17 -14.80 16.73
CA THR A 34 -8.55 -14.47 17.11
C THR A 34 -8.52 -13.72 18.44
N ASP A 35 -9.12 -12.55 18.48
CA ASP A 35 -9.35 -11.82 19.74
C ASP A 35 -10.42 -12.57 20.55
N PRO A 36 -10.10 -13.07 21.76
CA PRO A 36 -11.04 -13.83 22.58
C PRO A 36 -12.26 -13.00 23.03
N THR A 37 -12.12 -11.68 23.12
CA THR A 37 -13.16 -10.77 23.61
C THR A 37 -14.16 -10.42 22.51
N SER A 38 -13.66 -10.01 21.35
CA SER A 38 -14.50 -9.53 20.23
C SER A 38 -14.82 -10.63 19.20
N GLN A 39 -14.12 -11.77 19.26
CA GLN A 39 -14.13 -12.82 18.23
C GLN A 39 -13.66 -12.33 16.85
N GLU A 40 -13.01 -11.16 16.79
CA GLU A 40 -12.42 -10.64 15.57
C GLU A 40 -11.19 -11.44 15.18
N LYS A 41 -11.04 -11.68 13.88
CA LYS A 41 -9.90 -12.40 13.34
C LYS A 41 -8.89 -11.44 12.74
N TRP A 42 -7.62 -11.80 12.87
CA TRP A 42 -6.50 -11.05 12.37
C TRP A 42 -5.53 -11.98 11.64
N LEU A 43 -4.97 -11.53 10.53
CA LEU A 43 -4.01 -12.23 9.71
C LEU A 43 -2.68 -11.48 9.78
N LEU A 44 -1.64 -12.13 10.28
CA LEU A 44 -0.27 -11.67 10.19
C LEU A 44 0.36 -12.24 8.93
N ILE A 45 0.81 -11.35 8.03
CA ILE A 45 1.58 -11.70 6.84
C ILE A 45 2.94 -11.02 6.90
N LEU A 46 3.86 -11.53 6.09
CA LEU A 46 5.21 -10.99 5.93
C LEU A 46 5.37 -10.51 4.48
N VAL A 47 5.33 -9.20 4.26
CA VAL A 47 5.49 -8.63 2.91
C VAL A 47 6.97 -8.36 2.63
N GLU A 48 7.44 -8.74 1.44
CA GLU A 48 8.78 -8.39 0.99
C GLU A 48 8.77 -6.92 0.53
N THR A 49 9.64 -6.09 1.13
CA THR A 49 9.93 -4.76 0.59
C THR A 49 11.32 -4.79 -0.02
N ASP A 50 11.46 -4.26 -1.24
CA ASP A 50 12.71 -4.27 -1.98
C ASP A 50 13.79 -3.38 -1.31
N TYR A 51 13.39 -2.54 -0.34
CA TYR A 51 14.25 -1.51 0.24
C TYR A 51 15.11 -1.98 1.43
N HIS A 52 14.76 -3.08 2.12
CA HIS A 52 15.43 -3.43 3.38
C HIS A 52 15.82 -4.91 3.59
N GLY A 53 15.56 -5.82 2.66
CA GLY A 53 16.00 -7.22 2.80
C GLY A 53 15.47 -7.94 4.06
N GLY A 54 14.49 -7.32 4.74
CA GLY A 54 13.78 -7.84 5.89
C GLY A 54 12.31 -7.92 5.53
N ARG A 55 11.68 -9.05 5.81
CA ARG A 55 10.24 -9.18 5.61
C ARG A 55 9.53 -8.28 6.61
N HIS A 56 8.64 -7.43 6.12
CA HIS A 56 7.89 -6.49 6.94
C HIS A 56 6.60 -7.14 7.43
N PRO A 57 6.40 -7.28 8.75
CA PRO A 57 5.18 -7.84 9.29
C PRO A 57 4.03 -6.85 9.11
N ILE A 58 2.90 -7.37 8.64
CA ILE A 58 1.64 -6.64 8.59
C ILE A 58 0.58 -7.49 9.27
N LEU A 59 -0.04 -6.92 10.31
CA LEU A 59 -1.20 -7.53 10.96
C LEU A 59 -2.47 -6.88 10.41
N ILE A 60 -3.35 -7.68 9.82
CA ILE A 60 -4.54 -7.25 9.08
C ILE A 60 -5.78 -7.80 9.76
N LYS A 61 -6.76 -6.94 10.04
CA LYS A 61 -8.06 -7.39 10.53
C LYS A 61 -8.86 -8.01 9.40
N LEU A 62 -9.44 -9.19 9.63
CA LEU A 62 -10.28 -9.90 8.69
C LEU A 62 -11.76 -9.44 8.77
N PRO A 63 -12.50 -9.43 7.64
CA PRO A 63 -12.05 -9.75 6.28
C PRO A 63 -11.07 -8.71 5.75
N GLU A 64 -10.13 -9.15 4.91
CA GLU A 64 -9.12 -8.27 4.33
C GLU A 64 -9.76 -7.07 3.60
N PRO A 65 -9.19 -5.86 3.74
CA PRO A 65 -9.68 -4.70 3.01
C PRO A 65 -9.58 -4.90 1.49
N SER A 66 -10.64 -4.56 0.77
CA SER A 66 -10.62 -4.50 -0.69
C SER A 66 -9.67 -3.41 -1.21
N GLN A 67 -9.28 -3.48 -2.49
CA GLN A 67 -8.46 -2.44 -3.14
C GLN A 67 -9.04 -1.03 -2.94
N ALA A 68 -10.35 -0.87 -3.12
CA ALA A 68 -11.04 0.41 -2.93
C ALA A 68 -10.96 0.90 -1.47
N GLU A 69 -11.05 -0.01 -0.50
CA GLU A 69 -10.88 0.32 0.91
C GLU A 69 -9.43 0.70 1.23
N LEU A 70 -8.43 0.00 0.68
CA LEU A 70 -7.01 0.33 0.85
C LEU A 70 -6.69 1.73 0.28
N ILE A 71 -7.16 2.02 -0.93
CA ILE A 71 -7.03 3.36 -1.54
C ILE A 71 -7.70 4.42 -0.64
N SER A 72 -8.91 4.14 -0.17
CA SER A 72 -9.62 5.06 0.73
C SER A 72 -8.85 5.31 2.03
N ILE A 73 -8.32 4.26 2.67
CA ILE A 73 -7.54 4.36 3.91
C ILE A 73 -6.25 5.16 3.68
N ALA A 74 -5.48 4.83 2.64
CA ALA A 74 -4.27 5.56 2.27
C ALA A 74 -4.54 7.06 2.10
N LEU A 75 -5.65 7.40 1.43
CA LEU A 75 -5.99 8.77 1.11
C LEU A 75 -6.62 9.55 2.29
N HIS A 76 -7.23 8.88 3.28
CA HIS A 76 -8.07 9.53 4.28
C HIS A 76 -7.71 9.26 5.75
N SER A 77 -7.02 8.17 6.08
CA SER A 77 -6.74 7.84 7.48
C SER A 77 -5.96 8.95 8.18
N SER A 78 -6.21 9.12 9.48
CA SER A 78 -5.42 10.01 10.34
C SER A 78 -4.15 9.32 10.87
N SER A 79 -4.06 7.99 10.79
CA SER A 79 -2.91 7.22 11.25
C SER A 79 -1.84 7.16 10.16
N LYS A 80 -0.61 7.55 10.49
CA LYS A 80 0.54 7.42 9.58
C LYS A 80 0.85 5.97 9.24
N ASP A 81 0.79 5.10 10.24
CA ASP A 81 0.99 3.65 10.06
C ASP A 81 -0.05 3.09 9.08
N GLU A 82 -1.35 3.32 9.30
CA GLU A 82 -2.38 2.82 8.35
C GLU A 82 -2.19 3.39 6.93
N ILE A 83 -1.74 4.64 6.78
CA ILE A 83 -1.49 5.19 5.44
C ILE A 83 -0.36 4.41 4.74
N ALA A 84 0.77 4.20 5.42
CA ALA A 84 1.92 3.51 4.86
C ALA A 84 1.60 2.04 4.60
N THR A 85 1.00 1.35 5.58
CA THR A 85 0.61 -0.05 5.44
C THR A 85 -0.40 -0.27 4.32
N ALA A 86 -1.39 0.63 4.15
CA ALA A 86 -2.37 0.53 3.06
C ALA A 86 -1.69 0.62 1.68
N ALA A 87 -0.74 1.54 1.55
CA ALA A 87 0.02 1.75 0.33
C ALA A 87 0.94 0.55 0.01
N ALA A 88 1.60 0.00 1.03
CA ALA A 88 2.41 -1.21 0.88
C ALA A 88 1.55 -2.43 0.48
N LEU A 89 0.37 -2.61 1.08
CA LEU A 89 -0.57 -3.68 0.70
C LEU A 89 -1.08 -3.55 -0.74
N LEU A 90 -1.29 -2.33 -1.25
CA LEU A 90 -1.64 -2.13 -2.66
C LEU A 90 -0.54 -2.64 -3.60
N ASN A 91 0.73 -2.31 -3.30
CA ASN A 91 1.88 -2.78 -4.09
C ASN A 91 2.01 -4.31 -4.03
N TYR A 92 1.88 -4.88 -2.83
CA TYR A 92 1.89 -6.31 -2.59
C TYR A 92 0.79 -7.03 -3.39
N ASN A 93 -0.45 -6.54 -3.31
CA ASN A 93 -1.58 -7.13 -4.03
C ASN A 93 -1.44 -7.04 -5.55
N GLU A 94 -0.81 -6.00 -6.09
CA GLU A 94 -0.51 -5.94 -7.53
C GLU A 94 0.54 -6.98 -7.93
N ARG A 95 1.61 -7.13 -7.16
CA ARG A 95 2.70 -8.08 -7.44
C ARG A 95 2.24 -9.53 -7.34
N ASP A 96 1.49 -9.86 -6.31
CA ASP A 96 1.15 -11.25 -5.98
C ASP A 96 -0.19 -11.68 -6.59
N LEU A 97 -1.17 -10.77 -6.69
CA LEU A 97 -2.53 -11.08 -7.14
C LEU A 97 -2.86 -10.50 -8.52
N GLY A 98 -2.02 -9.62 -9.07
CA GLY A 98 -2.23 -8.98 -10.37
C GLY A 98 -3.31 -7.89 -10.37
N PHE A 99 -3.66 -7.34 -9.20
CA PHE A 99 -4.70 -6.31 -9.09
C PHE A 99 -4.12 -4.91 -9.37
N GLY A 100 -4.47 -4.36 -10.53
CA GLY A 100 -4.03 -3.02 -10.94
C GLY A 100 -4.73 -1.91 -10.15
N PHE A 101 -3.93 -1.08 -9.47
CA PHE A 101 -4.41 0.08 -8.69
C PHE A 101 -3.79 1.41 -9.13
N ARG A 102 -2.66 1.37 -9.86
CA ARG A 102 -1.77 2.52 -10.09
C ARG A 102 -2.49 3.70 -10.72
N GLU A 103 -3.20 3.49 -11.83
CA GLU A 103 -3.90 4.55 -12.56
C GLU A 103 -5.01 5.21 -11.72
N GLU A 104 -5.76 4.42 -10.96
CA GLU A 104 -6.81 4.93 -10.07
C GLU A 104 -6.19 5.79 -8.96
N LEU A 105 -5.16 5.27 -8.29
CA LEU A 105 -4.52 5.94 -7.18
C LEU A 105 -3.86 7.25 -7.60
N ILE A 106 -3.12 7.27 -8.72
CA ILE A 106 -2.45 8.50 -9.18
C ILE A 106 -3.47 9.59 -9.55
N LYS A 107 -4.59 9.24 -10.22
CA LYS A 107 -5.65 10.20 -10.53
C LYS A 107 -6.24 10.82 -9.27
N LEU A 108 -6.56 9.99 -8.27
CA LEU A 108 -7.13 10.47 -7.01
C LEU A 108 -6.16 11.37 -6.24
N LEU A 109 -4.86 11.10 -6.31
CA LEU A 109 -3.83 11.98 -5.73
C LEU A 109 -3.77 13.32 -6.47
N GLU A 110 -3.75 13.31 -7.81
CA GLU A 110 -3.74 14.52 -8.64
C GLU A 110 -4.97 15.38 -8.40
N GLU A 111 -6.17 14.79 -8.47
CA GLU A 111 -7.45 15.46 -8.25
C GLU A 111 -7.47 16.21 -6.91
N ARG A 112 -6.94 15.61 -5.85
CA ARG A 112 -6.85 16.28 -4.54
C ARG A 112 -5.96 17.51 -4.56
N THR A 113 -4.86 17.47 -5.30
CA THR A 113 -3.90 18.60 -5.34
C THR A 113 -4.39 19.79 -6.15
N ILE A 114 -5.35 19.58 -7.06
CA ILE A 114 -5.93 20.64 -7.90
C ILE A 114 -7.27 21.17 -7.39
N GLN A 115 -7.83 20.59 -6.32
CA GLN A 115 -9.09 21.04 -5.74
C GLN A 115 -9.02 22.52 -5.29
N PRO A 116 -10.08 23.31 -5.50
CA PRO A 116 -10.15 24.69 -5.00
C PRO A 116 -9.88 24.75 -3.49
N GLY A 117 -8.97 25.64 -3.09
CA GLY A 117 -8.59 25.80 -1.68
C GLY A 117 -7.59 24.76 -1.17
N PHE A 118 -7.06 23.88 -2.03
CA PHE A 118 -5.97 22.99 -1.65
C PHE A 118 -4.75 23.78 -1.15
N ARG A 119 -4.21 23.33 -0.02
CA ARG A 119 -2.95 23.80 0.56
C ARG A 119 -2.13 22.61 1.02
N TRP A 120 -0.82 22.71 0.83
CA TRP A 120 0.17 21.76 1.32
C TRP A 120 0.38 21.93 2.82
N THR A 121 -0.41 21.21 3.61
CA THR A 121 -0.18 21.06 5.06
C THR A 121 0.95 20.06 5.32
N GLU A 122 1.52 20.08 6.53
CA GLU A 122 2.54 19.11 6.96
C GLU A 122 2.09 17.66 6.71
N MET A 123 0.87 17.31 7.13
CA MET A 123 0.32 15.96 6.93
C MET A 123 0.20 15.59 5.45
N LYS A 124 -0.16 16.52 4.55
CA LYS A 124 -0.25 16.24 3.11
C LYS A 124 1.12 16.07 2.46
N ARG A 125 2.10 16.87 2.89
CA ARG A 125 3.50 16.76 2.43
C ARG A 125 4.17 15.48 2.89
N TRP A 126 3.72 14.90 3.99
CA TRP A 126 4.12 13.58 4.41
C TRP A 126 3.34 12.49 3.64
N ARG A 127 2.00 12.54 3.68
CA ARG A 127 1.12 11.51 3.12
C ARG A 127 1.36 11.23 1.64
N ILE A 128 1.36 12.25 0.79
CA ILE A 128 1.41 12.05 -0.67
C ILE A 128 2.73 11.39 -1.09
N PRO A 129 3.92 11.92 -0.70
CA PRO A 129 5.17 11.23 -0.98
C PRO A 129 5.26 9.82 -0.38
N THR A 130 4.78 9.59 0.85
CA THR A 130 4.76 8.25 1.43
C THR A 130 3.94 7.27 0.61
N ILE A 131 2.71 7.63 0.20
CA ILE A 131 1.89 6.76 -0.66
C ILE A 131 2.62 6.45 -1.97
N ILE A 132 3.20 7.47 -2.62
CA ILE A 132 3.93 7.28 -3.88
C ILE A 132 5.13 6.35 -3.71
N GLN A 133 5.85 6.47 -2.60
CA GLN A 133 7.03 5.66 -2.30
C GLN A 133 6.64 4.21 -1.99
N GLU A 134 5.71 3.97 -1.06
CA GLU A 134 5.31 2.62 -0.65
C GLU A 134 4.64 1.83 -1.80
N CYS A 135 3.97 2.53 -2.71
CA CYS A 135 3.39 1.93 -3.92
C CYS A 135 4.34 1.83 -5.12
N ASP A 136 5.59 2.28 -5.00
CA ASP A 136 6.54 2.45 -6.11
C ASP A 136 5.95 3.17 -7.33
N LEU A 137 5.09 4.18 -7.13
CA LEU A 137 4.46 4.87 -8.26
C LEU A 137 5.47 5.69 -9.06
N SER A 138 6.59 6.10 -8.46
CA SER A 138 7.64 6.87 -9.16
C SER A 138 8.63 6.00 -9.96
N ASP A 139 8.49 4.69 -9.91
CA ASP A 139 9.26 3.73 -10.69
C ASP A 139 8.55 3.44 -12.02
N GLY A 140 9.25 3.70 -13.13
CA GLY A 140 8.71 3.53 -14.48
C GLY A 140 9.12 2.22 -15.15
N VAL A 141 9.72 1.29 -14.40
CA VAL A 141 10.05 -0.04 -14.90
C VAL A 141 8.77 -0.80 -15.23
N ASN A 142 8.74 -1.43 -16.40
CA ASN A 142 7.62 -2.28 -16.79
C ASN A 142 7.56 -3.51 -15.87
N ARG A 143 6.47 -3.65 -15.11
CA ARG A 143 6.23 -4.76 -14.19
C ARG A 143 5.40 -5.88 -14.80
N HIS A 144 4.86 -5.69 -16.00
CA HIS A 144 4.10 -6.73 -16.67
C HIS A 144 5.01 -7.79 -17.31
N PRO A 145 4.55 -9.07 -17.37
CA PRO A 145 5.28 -10.12 -18.07
C PRO A 145 5.54 -9.76 -19.53
N ILE A 146 6.77 -10.03 -19.99
CA ILE A 146 7.22 -9.75 -21.36
C ILE A 146 7.07 -10.98 -22.27
N MET A 147 7.24 -12.18 -21.72
CA MET A 147 7.24 -13.42 -22.49
C MET A 147 5.91 -13.62 -23.22
N GLY A 148 5.98 -13.76 -24.55
CA GLY A 148 4.82 -14.01 -25.41
C GLY A 148 4.09 -12.77 -25.91
N LYS A 149 4.52 -11.56 -25.53
CA LYS A 149 3.99 -10.29 -26.05
C LYS A 149 4.68 -9.86 -27.34
N LEU A 150 3.94 -9.12 -28.16
CA LEU A 150 4.49 -8.37 -29.29
C LEU A 150 5.26 -7.14 -28.79
N ASP A 151 6.21 -6.66 -29.59
CA ASP A 151 6.98 -5.45 -29.30
C ASP A 151 6.06 -4.25 -28.99
N SER A 152 4.97 -4.09 -29.74
CA SER A 152 3.99 -3.02 -29.52
C SER A 152 3.26 -3.11 -28.18
N GLU A 153 3.06 -4.32 -27.66
CA GLU A 153 2.43 -4.53 -26.34
C GLU A 153 3.42 -4.24 -25.21
N ILE A 154 4.70 -4.63 -25.39
CA ILE A 154 5.78 -4.31 -24.46
C ILE A 154 5.99 -2.79 -24.40
N ASP A 155 5.97 -2.11 -25.55
CA ASP A 155 6.05 -0.66 -25.63
C ASP A 155 4.87 0.01 -24.95
N ALA A 156 3.64 -0.49 -25.14
CA ALA A 156 2.45 0.04 -24.50
C ALA A 156 2.53 -0.08 -22.96
N ASP A 157 2.96 -1.23 -22.44
CA ASP A 157 3.18 -1.42 -21.01
C ASP A 157 4.26 -0.47 -20.48
N TYR A 158 5.39 -0.36 -21.18
CA TYR A 158 6.47 0.56 -20.81
C TYR A 158 5.96 2.00 -20.72
N GLN A 159 5.21 2.46 -21.72
CA GLN A 159 4.64 3.81 -21.72
C GLN A 159 3.65 4.02 -20.57
N TYR A 160 2.83 3.01 -20.26
CA TYR A 160 1.92 3.05 -19.12
C TYR A 160 2.67 3.28 -17.80
N PHE A 161 3.69 2.48 -17.48
CA PHE A 161 4.44 2.67 -16.23
C PHE A 161 5.25 3.98 -16.22
N GLN A 162 5.78 4.43 -17.37
CA GLN A 162 6.47 5.71 -17.46
C GLN A 162 5.55 6.93 -17.25
N ASP A 163 4.31 6.88 -17.75
CA ASP A 163 3.31 7.92 -17.51
C ASP A 163 3.02 8.07 -16.02
N ILE A 164 2.69 6.96 -15.35
CA ILE A 164 2.46 6.90 -13.89
C ILE A 164 3.66 7.49 -13.13
N ALA A 165 4.87 7.05 -13.49
CA ALA A 165 6.10 7.51 -12.85
C ALA A 165 6.35 9.01 -13.01
N THR A 166 6.05 9.55 -14.19
CA THR A 166 6.20 10.98 -14.48
C THR A 166 5.23 11.82 -13.65
N ARG A 167 3.97 11.38 -13.56
CA ARG A 167 2.91 12.01 -12.77
C ARG A 167 3.23 11.98 -11.27
N ALA A 168 3.67 10.83 -10.76
CA ALA A 168 4.08 10.65 -9.37
C ALA A 168 5.26 11.56 -8.98
N ARG A 169 6.31 11.63 -9.81
CA ARG A 169 7.46 12.53 -9.59
C ARG A 169 7.03 14.00 -9.57
N THR A 170 6.06 14.38 -10.40
CA THR A 170 5.50 15.74 -10.41
C THR A 170 4.80 16.09 -9.10
N LEU A 171 4.04 15.15 -8.52
CA LEU A 171 3.41 15.32 -7.21
C LEU A 171 4.44 15.43 -6.08
N ILE A 172 5.48 14.60 -6.08
CA ILE A 172 6.58 14.69 -5.08
C ILE A 172 7.26 16.06 -5.16
N ASN A 173 7.61 16.52 -6.37
CA ASN A 173 8.25 17.81 -6.57
C ASN A 173 7.35 18.98 -6.12
N SER A 174 6.04 18.87 -6.33
CA SER A 174 5.07 19.86 -5.85
C SER A 174 4.99 19.88 -4.31
N ALA A 175 5.13 18.72 -3.66
CA ALA A 175 5.11 18.60 -2.21
C ALA A 175 6.38 19.14 -1.53
N THR A 176 7.52 19.19 -2.22
CA THR A 176 8.82 19.64 -1.66
C THR A 176 9.14 21.11 -1.94
N LYS A 177 8.56 21.72 -2.98
CA LYS A 177 8.87 23.10 -3.39
C LYS A 177 8.08 24.21 -2.66
N GLY A 178 6.97 23.88 -2.01
CA GLY A 178 6.16 24.84 -1.25
C GLY A 178 6.63 25.01 0.18
#